data_AF-A0A1I4YZ28-F1
#
_entry.id   AF-A0A1I4YZ28-F1
#
_cell.length_a   1.000
_cell.length_b   1.000
_cell.length_c   1.000
_cell.angle_alpha   90.00
_cell.angle_beta   90.00
_cell.angle_gamma   90.00
#
_symmetry.space_group_name_H-M   'P 1'
#
loop_
_entity.id
_entity.type
_entity.pdbx_description
1 polymer ?
#
loop_
_entity_poly.entity_id
_entity_poly.type
_entity_poly.pdbx_seq_one_letter_code
_entity_poly.pdbx_strand_id
1 'polypeptide(L)'
;MELALVSPTQLGFTSDSVTLADLYSRAQKLGFELAPAEVGPQLRIQYFDQPIGEFLIIGMEPIMTWSGDPIILNVANGGAGLILIGQDGRAEAEIPATSRIVFARSHKLAANTNLVDQAAAVLRE
;
A
#
# COMPACT_ATOMS: atom_id res chain seq x y z
N MET A 1 -3.89 -9.84 11.40
CA MET A 1 -3.27 -9.21 10.22
C MET A 1 -2.98 -7.78 10.58
N GLU A 2 -1.82 -7.27 10.22
CA GLU A 2 -1.43 -5.87 10.41
C GLU A 2 -1.37 -5.19 9.04
N LEU A 3 -1.69 -3.88 8.99
CA LEU A 3 -1.51 -3.07 7.80
C LEU A 3 -0.12 -2.44 7.82
N ALA A 4 0.61 -2.52 6.72
CA ALA A 4 1.92 -1.94 6.56
C ALA A 4 1.90 -0.88 5.45
N LEU A 5 2.47 0.27 5.75
CA LEU A 5 2.63 1.35 4.78
C LEU A 5 3.99 1.24 4.11
N VAL A 6 4.01 1.08 2.80
CA VAL A 6 5.23 0.84 2.04
C VAL A 6 5.20 1.67 0.75
N SER A 7 6.35 2.18 0.37
CA SER A 7 6.57 2.86 -0.91
C SER A 7 7.45 2.01 -1.84
N PRO A 8 7.39 2.21 -3.17
CA PRO A 8 8.28 1.51 -4.09
C PRO A 8 9.78 1.72 -3.76
N THR A 9 10.18 2.92 -3.34
CA THR A 9 11.57 3.17 -2.91
C THR A 9 11.98 2.29 -1.73
N GLN A 10 11.11 2.08 -0.74
CA GLN A 10 11.35 1.16 0.38
C GLN A 10 11.43 -0.32 -0.04
N LEU A 11 10.82 -0.69 -1.17
CA LEU A 11 10.92 -2.02 -1.77
C LEU A 11 12.18 -2.19 -2.64
N GLY A 12 12.98 -1.13 -2.79
CA GLY A 12 14.25 -1.10 -3.50
C GLY A 12 14.17 -0.68 -4.97
N PHE A 13 13.06 -0.07 -5.40
CA PHE A 13 12.98 0.51 -6.74
C PHE A 13 13.69 1.87 -6.80
N THR A 14 14.41 2.12 -7.90
CA THR A 14 15.20 3.35 -8.10
C THR A 14 14.67 4.24 -9.23
N SER A 15 13.74 3.73 -10.04
CA SER A 15 13.04 4.51 -11.08
C SER A 15 11.99 5.44 -10.46
N ASP A 16 11.60 6.49 -11.17
CA ASP A 16 10.58 7.46 -10.72
C ASP A 16 9.16 6.86 -10.65
N SER A 17 8.88 5.83 -11.44
CA SER A 17 7.64 5.05 -11.41
C SER A 17 7.91 3.56 -11.60
N VAL A 18 6.94 2.74 -11.20
CA VAL A 18 6.95 1.27 -11.33
C VAL A 18 5.58 0.78 -11.78
N THR A 19 5.53 -0.36 -12.47
CA THR A 19 4.24 -0.99 -12.78
C THR A 19 3.60 -1.56 -11.51
N LEU A 20 2.27 -1.56 -11.44
CA LEU A 20 1.53 -2.18 -10.33
C LEU A 20 1.89 -3.67 -10.16
N ALA A 21 2.06 -4.39 -11.28
CA ALA A 21 2.46 -5.80 -11.26
C ALA A 21 3.86 -6.02 -10.65
N ASP A 22 4.86 -5.23 -11.05
CA ASP A 22 6.21 -5.33 -10.50
C ASP A 22 6.22 -4.97 -9.01
N LEU A 23 5.47 -3.93 -8.63
CA LEU A 23 5.31 -3.50 -7.26
C LEU A 23 4.75 -4.63 -6.38
N TYR A 24 3.67 -5.27 -6.82
CA TYR A 24 3.03 -6.37 -6.09
C TYR A 24 3.95 -7.58 -6.00
N SER A 25 4.59 -7.97 -7.12
CA SER A 25 5.54 -9.08 -7.14
C SER A 25 6.68 -8.85 -6.15
N ARG A 26 7.22 -7.63 -6.09
CA ARG A 26 8.31 -7.28 -5.18
C ARG A 26 7.86 -7.27 -3.72
N ALA A 27 6.69 -6.70 -3.42
CA ALA A 27 6.13 -6.69 -2.07
C ALA A 27 5.91 -8.12 -1.54
N GLN A 28 5.33 -9.00 -2.37
CA GLN A 28 5.10 -10.40 -2.01
C GLN A 28 6.40 -11.17 -1.77
N LYS A 29 7.44 -10.96 -2.59
CA LYS A 29 8.78 -11.54 -2.36
C LYS A 29 9.41 -11.11 -1.03
N LEU A 30 9.01 -9.94 -0.50
CA LEU A 30 9.46 -9.40 0.78
C LEU A 30 8.52 -9.77 1.95
N GLY A 31 7.52 -10.62 1.71
CA GLY A 31 6.64 -11.15 2.73
C GLY A 31 5.45 -10.25 3.08
N PHE A 32 5.13 -9.27 2.24
CA PHE A 32 3.85 -8.56 2.29
C PHE A 32 2.77 -9.35 1.55
N GLU A 33 1.53 -9.15 1.95
CA GLU A 33 0.35 -9.76 1.35
C GLU A 33 -0.54 -8.67 0.77
N LEU A 34 -1.33 -9.00 -0.26
CA LEU A 34 -2.37 -8.08 -0.72
C LEU A 34 -3.45 -7.98 0.35
N ALA A 35 -3.88 -6.75 0.63
CA ALA A 35 -4.94 -6.47 1.56
C ALA A 35 -6.31 -6.86 0.96
N PRO A 36 -7.28 -7.28 1.79
CA PRO A 36 -8.68 -7.35 1.38
C PRO A 36 -9.19 -6.00 0.88
N ALA A 37 -10.09 -6.00 -0.09
CA ALA A 37 -10.67 -4.79 -0.67
C ALA A 37 -11.35 -3.88 0.39
N GLU A 38 -11.93 -4.51 1.41
CA GLU A 38 -12.65 -3.88 2.51
C GLU A 38 -11.75 -2.97 3.36
N VAL A 39 -10.42 -3.13 3.28
CA VAL A 39 -9.47 -2.24 3.96
C VAL A 39 -9.66 -0.79 3.51
N GLY A 40 -9.93 -0.52 2.23
CA GLY A 40 -10.17 0.83 1.73
C GLY A 40 -11.37 1.52 2.41
N PRO A 41 -12.60 0.97 2.27
CA PRO A 41 -13.79 1.49 2.94
C PRO A 41 -13.64 1.56 4.46
N GLN A 42 -13.11 0.51 5.09
CA GLN A 42 -12.98 0.47 6.55
C GLN A 42 -12.01 1.53 7.06
N LEU A 43 -10.87 1.73 6.38
CA LEU A 43 -9.91 2.77 6.71
C LEU A 43 -10.53 4.15 6.55
N ARG A 44 -11.32 4.38 5.49
CA ARG A 44 -11.98 5.67 5.30
C ARG A 44 -12.95 6.00 6.43
N ILE A 45 -13.70 5.02 6.92
CA ILE A 45 -14.64 5.16 8.04
C ILE A 45 -13.93 5.47 9.37
N GLN A 46 -12.68 5.04 9.54
CA GLN A 46 -11.97 5.15 10.82
C GLN A 46 -10.95 6.30 10.87
N TYR A 47 -10.37 6.67 9.74
CA TYR A 47 -9.24 7.58 9.68
C TYR A 47 -9.68 9.03 9.40
N PHE A 48 -10.22 9.72 10.41
CA PHE A 48 -10.79 11.07 10.23
C PHE A 48 -9.75 12.19 10.20
N ASP A 49 -8.61 12.00 10.85
CA ASP A 49 -7.51 12.95 10.99
C ASP A 49 -6.45 12.81 9.88
N GLN A 50 -6.85 12.29 8.73
CA GLN A 50 -5.96 12.15 7.58
C GLN A 50 -5.42 13.50 7.11
N PRO A 51 -4.09 13.70 7.01
CA PRO A 51 -3.51 14.97 6.59
C PRO A 51 -3.94 15.39 5.18
N ILE A 52 -4.10 16.68 4.95
CA ILE A 52 -4.35 17.22 3.61
C ILE A 52 -3.16 16.90 2.70
N GLY A 53 -3.43 16.43 1.49
CA GLY A 53 -2.44 16.02 0.50
C GLY A 53 -1.99 14.56 0.63
N GLU A 54 -2.53 13.82 1.60
CA GLU A 54 -2.26 12.39 1.73
C GLU A 54 -3.15 11.54 0.81
N PHE A 55 -2.51 10.58 0.14
CA PHE A 55 -3.13 9.56 -0.70
C PHE A 55 -2.54 8.20 -0.32
N LEU A 56 -3.42 7.26 0.02
CA LEU A 56 -3.06 5.89 0.39
C LEU A 56 -3.67 4.93 -0.62
N ILE A 57 -2.82 4.33 -1.46
CA ILE A 57 -3.22 3.29 -2.40
C ILE A 57 -3.39 1.99 -1.62
N ILE A 58 -4.52 1.32 -1.78
CA ILE A 58 -4.71 0.00 -1.17
C ILE A 58 -4.07 -1.04 -2.09
N GLY A 59 -3.05 -1.74 -1.59
CA GLY A 59 -2.41 -2.86 -2.27
C GLY A 59 -3.31 -4.09 -2.20
N MET A 60 -4.32 -4.15 -3.06
CA MET A 60 -5.36 -5.18 -3.10
C MET A 60 -5.46 -5.83 -4.47
N GLU A 61 -6.14 -6.97 -4.54
CA GLU A 61 -6.59 -7.52 -5.82
C GLU A 61 -7.56 -6.53 -6.49
N PRO A 62 -7.42 -6.21 -7.78
CA PRO A 62 -8.32 -5.29 -8.46
C PRO A 62 -9.76 -5.79 -8.52
N ILE A 63 -10.71 -4.87 -8.38
CA ILE A 63 -12.14 -5.15 -8.59
C ILE A 63 -12.51 -4.73 -10.00
N MET A 64 -13.23 -5.60 -10.71
CA MET A 64 -13.76 -5.26 -12.04
C MET A 64 -14.97 -4.33 -11.92
N THR A 65 -14.91 -3.20 -12.60
CA THR A 65 -16.06 -2.33 -12.79
C THR A 65 -17.09 -2.95 -13.73
N TRP A 66 -18.27 -2.35 -13.84
CA TRP A 66 -19.29 -2.75 -14.81
C TRP A 66 -18.80 -2.70 -16.27
N SER A 67 -17.90 -1.77 -16.61
CA SER A 67 -17.28 -1.69 -17.94
C SER A 67 -16.16 -2.71 -18.17
N GLY A 68 -15.79 -3.50 -17.16
CA GLY A 68 -14.71 -4.47 -17.23
C GLY A 68 -13.32 -3.89 -16.92
N ASP A 69 -13.23 -2.61 -16.55
CA ASP A 69 -11.97 -1.99 -16.15
C ASP A 69 -11.61 -2.43 -14.72
N PRO A 70 -10.39 -2.96 -14.48
CA PRO A 70 -9.94 -3.29 -13.14
C PRO A 70 -9.56 -2.01 -12.39
N ILE A 71 -10.06 -1.87 -11.16
CA ILE A 71 -9.73 -0.75 -10.28
C ILE A 71 -9.16 -1.23 -8.95
N ILE A 72 -8.25 -0.44 -8.39
CA ILE A 72 -7.86 -0.50 -6.99
C ILE A 72 -8.37 0.75 -6.26
N LEU A 73 -8.33 0.73 -4.94
CA LEU A 73 -8.91 1.82 -4.13
C LEU A 73 -7.82 2.75 -3.60
N ASN A 74 -8.17 4.03 -3.45
CA ASN A 74 -7.33 5.04 -2.81
C ASN A 74 -8.13 5.77 -1.72
N VAL A 75 -7.55 5.86 -0.52
CA VAL A 75 -8.10 6.61 0.62
C VAL A 75 -7.30 7.90 0.75
N ALA A 76 -7.94 9.04 0.55
CA ALA A 76 -7.24 10.31 0.42
C ALA A 76 -7.94 11.49 1.10
N ASN A 77 -7.16 12.54 1.35
CA ASN A 77 -7.65 13.86 1.69
C ASN A 77 -7.07 14.88 0.71
N GLY A 78 -7.87 15.27 -0.30
CA GLY A 78 -7.47 16.24 -1.31
C GLY A 78 -7.58 17.70 -0.88
N GLY A 79 -7.92 17.99 0.39
CA GLY A 79 -8.13 19.35 0.92
C GLY A 79 -9.57 19.84 0.85
N ALA A 80 -10.41 19.27 -0.03
CA ALA A 80 -11.85 19.54 -0.08
C ALA A 80 -12.69 18.55 0.78
N GLY A 81 -12.04 17.52 1.34
CA GLY A 81 -12.70 16.50 2.14
C GLY A 81 -12.01 15.14 2.06
N LEU A 82 -12.53 14.22 2.85
CA LEU A 82 -12.09 12.83 2.91
C LEU A 82 -12.77 12.02 1.81
N ILE A 83 -11.99 11.32 0.99
CA ILE A 83 -12.50 10.56 -0.15
C ILE A 83 -12.02 9.11 -0.13
N LEU A 84 -12.83 8.25 -0.74
CA LEU A 84 -12.48 6.90 -1.20
C LEU A 84 -12.78 6.88 -2.69
N ILE A 85 -11.78 6.62 -3.52
CA ILE A 85 -11.90 6.65 -4.98
C ILE A 85 -11.27 5.41 -5.62
N GLY A 86 -11.72 5.08 -6.83
CA GLY A 86 -11.05 4.10 -7.67
C GLY A 86 -9.86 4.72 -8.40
N GLN A 87 -8.83 3.91 -8.63
CA GLN A 87 -7.65 4.18 -9.44
C GLN A 87 -7.48 3.02 -10.45
N ASP A 88 -6.81 3.28 -11.57
CA ASP A 88 -6.38 2.23 -12.51
C ASP A 88 -5.69 1.07 -11.78
N GLY A 89 -6.29 -0.11 -11.87
CA GLY A 89 -5.83 -1.36 -11.27
C GLY A 89 -5.20 -2.32 -12.27
N ARG A 90 -4.93 -1.87 -13.51
CA ARG A 90 -4.26 -2.70 -14.51
C ARG A 90 -2.82 -3.00 -14.10
N ALA A 91 -2.31 -4.14 -14.55
CA ALA A 91 -0.97 -4.61 -14.25
C ALA A 91 0.11 -3.59 -14.67
N GLU A 92 -0.11 -2.92 -15.79
CA GLU A 92 0.74 -1.90 -16.40
C GLU A 92 0.56 -0.49 -15.82
N ALA A 93 -0.38 -0.28 -14.89
CA ALA A 93 -0.61 1.03 -14.29
C ALA A 93 0.67 1.52 -13.60
N GLU A 94 1.07 2.76 -13.91
CA GLU A 94 2.27 3.36 -13.33
C GLU A 94 1.99 3.93 -11.94
N ILE A 95 2.78 3.48 -10.97
CA ILE A 95 2.75 3.93 -9.59
C ILE A 95 4.01 4.77 -9.33
N PRO A 96 3.88 6.06 -8.97
CA PRO A 96 5.01 6.90 -8.59
C PRO A 96 5.80 6.28 -7.43
N ALA A 97 7.13 6.39 -7.48
CA ALA A 97 8.02 5.76 -6.51
C ALA A 97 7.88 6.29 -5.07
N THR A 98 7.28 7.47 -4.93
CA THR A 98 6.95 8.12 -3.65
C THR A 98 5.53 7.83 -3.18
N SER A 99 4.74 7.06 -3.94
CA SER A 99 3.40 6.66 -3.53
C SER A 99 3.43 5.83 -2.26
N ARG A 100 2.36 5.92 -1.49
CA ARG A 100 2.20 5.16 -0.24
C ARG A 100 1.15 4.08 -0.45
N ILE A 101 1.58 2.83 -0.30
CA ILE A 101 0.76 1.65 -0.54
C ILE A 101 0.53 0.91 0.77
N VAL A 102 -0.72 0.58 1.03
CA VAL A 102 -1.16 -0.18 2.20
C VAL A 102 -1.19 -1.65 1.82
N PHE A 103 -0.26 -2.44 2.37
CA PHE A 103 -0.25 -3.90 2.26
C PHE A 103 -0.70 -4.55 3.58
N ALA A 104 -1.06 -5.83 3.51
CA ALA A 104 -1.24 -6.66 4.68
C ALA A 104 0.07 -7.35 5.07
N ARG A 105 0.18 -7.70 6.35
CA ARG A 105 1.25 -8.56 6.87
C ARG A 105 0.73 -9.47 7.97
N SER A 106 1.16 -10.73 7.95
CA SER A 106 0.89 -11.67 9.03
C SER A 106 1.60 -11.26 10.33
N HIS A 107 0.89 -11.22 11.47
CA HIS A 107 1.44 -10.82 12.77
C HIS A 107 2.64 -11.67 13.21
N LYS A 108 2.66 -12.95 12.84
CA LYS A 108 3.79 -13.86 13.13
C LYS A 108 5.08 -13.42 12.44
N LEU A 109 4.97 -12.76 11.28
CA LEU A 109 6.11 -12.25 10.52
C LEU A 109 6.51 -10.83 10.98
N ALA A 110 5.52 -10.00 11.35
CA ALA A 110 5.76 -8.65 11.88
C ALA A 110 6.57 -8.66 13.19
N ALA A 111 6.23 -9.55 14.12
CA ALA A 111 6.97 -9.71 15.39
C ALA A 111 8.44 -10.10 15.17
N ASN A 112 8.72 -10.97 14.18
CA ASN A 112 10.09 -11.40 13.87
C ASN A 112 10.92 -10.27 13.25
N THR A 113 10.34 -9.44 12.38
CA THR A 113 11.08 -8.31 11.79
C THR A 113 11.36 -7.20 12.78
N ASN A 114 10.42 -6.87 13.68
CA ASN A 114 10.70 -5.91 14.74
C ASN A 114 11.87 -6.35 15.63
N LEU A 115 12.00 -7.65 15.92
CA LEU A 115 13.14 -8.20 16.66
C LEU A 115 14.45 -8.09 15.86
N VAL A 116 14.41 -8.33 14.55
CA VAL A 116 15.58 -8.21 13.66
C VAL A 116 16.01 -6.74 13.51
N ASP A 117 15.06 -5.82 13.33
CA ASP A 117 15.34 -4.38 13.20
C ASP A 117 15.90 -3.81 14.51
N GLN A 118 15.37 -4.24 15.67
CA GLN A 118 15.93 -3.89 16.98
C GLN A 118 17.35 -4.46 17.17
N ALA A 119 17.61 -5.71 16.78
CA ALA A 119 18.95 -6.29 16.86
C ALA A 119 19.95 -5.57 15.92
N ALA A 120 19.50 -5.18 14.72
CA ALA A 120 20.31 -4.42 13.76
C ALA A 120 20.57 -2.97 14.20
N ALA A 121 19.71 -2.40 15.06
CA ALA A 121 19.96 -1.11 15.69
C ALA A 121 21.02 -1.21 16.81
N VAL A 122 20.96 -2.26 17.63
CA VAL A 122 21.93 -2.49 18.72
C VAL A 122 23.35 -2.78 18.22
N LEU A 123 23.50 -3.42 17.05
CA LEU A 123 24.82 -3.71 16.47
C LEU A 123 25.49 -2.49 15.80
N ARG A 124 24.82 -1.33 15.78
CA ARG A 124 25.34 -0.07 15.20
C ARG A 124 25.76 0.95 16.26
N GLU A 125 25.70 0.60 17.54
CA GLU A 125 26.23 1.36 18.69
C GLU A 125 27.53 0.70 19.21
#